data_AF-A0A9K3LEQ8-F1
#
_entry.id   AF-A0A9K3LEQ8-F1
#
_cell.length_a   1.000
_cell.length_b   1.000
_cell.length_c   1.000
_cell.angle_alpha   90.00
_cell.angle_beta   90.00
_cell.angle_gamma   90.00
#
_symmetry.space_group_name_H-M   'P 1'
#
loop_
_entity.id
_entity.type
_entity.pdbx_description
1 polymer ?
#
loop_
_entity_poly.entity_id
_entity_poly.type
_entity_poly.pdbx_seq_one_letter_code
_entity_poly.pdbx_strand_id
1 'polypeptide(L)'
;MMFSKRTLRMRVKVALFLLVQAKAFSPFGPSISPAHLCSSNNDAAASFSPTVLYGLRTFLRNKLFPQQQKQQQQQQQQQQQRNNRRKKTSSFILLEEVEDVGVTVQQCNDDASESSQSTTTFSTGSSTMSVMTADDAVISGTTVSTIAPAAAITTTATATVEMFINGSSRPIENITSNNPATLLMDTITNDNNGDNTLTTLNNRPIALPPRDDAKLTRFEREYRDMLAEFLHYTKQEDIAHVKNPKLRALFEGIAASYHIPQVYRAFEILFDDYAPLRIGGRLIYAQLKQAMLEAQVERRQEVESISQMTGLSKEEIEASRVAWLKMAVHHQEDKAAQLSIQQLIDLGLVETVAEVLGHDDLEGWLESFNQNFTNEEVTFCEIMIALQNCSVDSVQPECNPKTILPEIAKRLEPRQNVLDVRPLSEKKKRYIAKYDEMVHSFLEWKGNISSDQQSRKMDVLRGCFAGAESVEIVDALRIVYVDYSALQFAGDLIFKVMKSLVGSSKGNGLS
;
A
#
# COMPACT_ATOMS: atom_id res chain seq x y z
N MET A 1 -37.19 -0.22 10.43
CA MET A 1 -35.90 -0.29 9.70
C MET A 1 -34.77 0.22 10.60
N MET A 2 -34.11 -0.66 11.33
CA MET A 2 -32.97 -0.31 12.19
C MET A 2 -31.67 -0.50 11.42
N PHE A 3 -31.00 0.60 11.02
CA PHE A 3 -29.62 0.53 10.56
C PHE A 3 -28.67 0.44 11.76
N SER A 4 -27.79 -0.55 11.73
CA SER A 4 -26.82 -0.85 12.80
C SER A 4 -25.91 0.35 13.09
N LYS A 5 -25.92 0.80 14.35
CA LYS A 5 -25.11 1.92 14.88
C LYS A 5 -23.59 1.73 14.66
N ARG A 6 -23.12 0.51 14.35
CA ARG A 6 -21.70 0.21 14.11
C ARG A 6 -21.22 0.74 12.75
N THR A 7 -22.04 0.68 11.70
CA THR A 7 -21.67 1.14 10.35
C THR A 7 -21.54 2.68 10.27
N LEU A 8 -22.32 3.40 11.09
CA LEU A 8 -22.24 4.86 11.17
C LEU A 8 -20.98 5.33 11.91
N ARG A 9 -20.51 4.59 12.92
CA ARG A 9 -19.29 4.94 13.68
C ARG A 9 -18.01 4.77 12.86
N MET A 10 -17.93 3.76 11.99
CA MET A 10 -16.78 3.58 11.09
C MET A 10 -16.71 4.70 10.03
N ARG A 11 -17.84 5.06 9.42
CA ARG A 11 -17.87 6.12 8.39
C ARG A 11 -17.51 7.50 8.95
N VAL A 12 -17.83 7.78 10.21
CA VAL A 12 -17.44 9.03 10.87
C VAL A 12 -15.95 9.08 11.20
N LYS A 13 -15.33 7.95 11.60
CA LYS A 13 -13.88 7.89 11.88
C LYS A 13 -13.05 8.06 10.61
N VAL A 14 -13.44 7.42 9.50
CA VAL A 14 -12.77 7.56 8.19
C VAL A 14 -12.89 8.98 7.64
N ALA A 15 -14.06 9.63 7.79
CA ALA A 15 -14.26 11.01 7.34
C ALA A 15 -13.50 12.05 8.20
N LEU A 16 -13.32 11.78 9.50
CA LEU A 16 -12.54 12.65 10.39
C LEU A 16 -11.04 12.58 10.07
N PHE A 17 -10.53 11.39 9.71
CA PHE A 17 -9.14 11.17 9.33
C PHE A 17 -8.78 11.90 8.01
N LEU A 18 -9.67 11.87 7.01
CA LEU A 18 -9.48 12.58 5.74
C LEU A 18 -9.52 14.11 5.88
N LEU A 19 -10.25 14.64 6.86
CA LEU A 19 -10.34 16.08 7.13
C LEU A 19 -9.10 16.65 7.83
N VAL A 20 -8.38 15.82 8.59
CA VAL A 20 -7.12 16.20 9.25
C VAL A 20 -5.96 16.25 8.24
N GLN A 21 -5.92 15.33 7.28
CA GLN A 21 -4.91 15.32 6.20
C GLN A 21 -5.05 16.52 5.24
N ALA A 22 -6.27 16.96 4.95
CA ALA A 22 -6.52 18.09 4.05
C ALA A 22 -6.07 19.46 4.60
N LYS A 23 -5.77 19.57 5.90
CA LYS A 23 -5.33 20.82 6.55
C LYS A 23 -3.81 20.90 6.74
N ALA A 24 -3.09 19.81 6.47
CA ALA A 24 -1.63 19.73 6.63
C ALA A 24 -0.83 20.06 5.36
N PHE A 25 -1.48 20.22 4.20
CA PHE A 25 -0.82 20.57 2.93
C PHE A 25 -1.09 22.02 2.51
N SER A 26 -0.42 22.94 3.20
CA SER A 26 0.02 24.25 2.69
C SER A 26 1.01 24.78 3.72
N PRO A 27 2.28 25.08 3.34
CA PRO A 27 2.52 26.44 2.84
C PRO A 27 3.70 26.61 1.85
N PHE A 28 3.77 27.85 1.31
CA PHE A 28 4.90 28.55 0.67
C PHE A 28 5.18 28.39 -0.83
N GLY A 29 5.11 29.56 -1.51
CA GLY A 29 5.71 29.85 -2.82
C GLY A 29 5.42 31.31 -3.20
N PRO A 30 6.44 32.19 -3.37
CA PRO A 30 6.26 33.65 -3.38
C PRO A 30 5.82 34.22 -4.73
N SER A 31 5.30 35.45 -4.69
CA SER A 31 4.90 36.25 -5.84
C SER A 31 6.09 36.67 -6.69
N ILE A 32 5.99 36.49 -8.01
CA ILE A 32 6.85 37.15 -8.99
C ILE A 32 5.95 37.87 -10.01
N SER A 33 6.21 39.17 -10.17
CA SER A 33 5.57 40.07 -11.14
C SER A 33 6.20 39.97 -12.54
N PRO A 34 5.52 40.47 -13.59
CA PRO A 34 5.76 40.05 -14.97
C PRO A 34 6.65 41.01 -15.77
N ALA A 35 7.42 40.47 -16.72
CA ALA A 35 7.98 41.25 -17.83
C ALA A 35 8.07 40.41 -19.12
N HIS A 36 7.44 40.96 -20.17
CA HIS A 36 7.69 40.84 -21.62
C HIS A 36 8.52 39.67 -22.19
N LEU A 37 7.93 38.91 -23.14
CA LEU A 37 8.22 39.01 -24.59
C LEU A 37 7.36 38.05 -25.44
N CYS A 38 6.99 38.54 -26.62
CA CYS A 38 6.21 37.89 -27.67
C CYS A 38 7.04 36.87 -28.48
N SER A 39 6.42 35.78 -28.96
CA SER A 39 6.13 35.56 -30.40
C SER A 39 6.03 34.06 -30.76
N SER A 40 4.90 33.74 -31.41
CA SER A 40 4.63 32.70 -32.42
C SER A 40 5.15 31.26 -32.23
N ASN A 41 4.20 30.32 -32.09
CA ASN A 41 3.91 29.37 -33.17
C ASN A 41 2.50 28.78 -33.00
N ASN A 42 1.77 28.76 -34.12
CA ASN A 42 0.41 28.21 -34.23
C ASN A 42 0.50 26.69 -34.35
N ASP A 43 0.09 25.97 -33.31
CA ASP A 43 -0.30 24.57 -33.43
C ASP A 43 -1.74 24.40 -32.94
N ALA A 44 -2.52 23.67 -33.74
CA ALA A 44 -3.94 23.48 -33.60
C ALA A 44 -4.29 22.75 -32.28
N ALA A 45 -4.52 23.51 -31.22
CA ALA A 45 -5.20 23.02 -30.04
C ALA A 45 -6.64 22.65 -30.42
N ALA A 46 -6.99 21.37 -30.32
CA ALA A 46 -8.36 20.91 -30.38
C ALA A 46 -9.14 21.55 -29.23
N SER A 47 -9.83 22.65 -29.51
CA SER A 47 -10.68 23.33 -28.55
C SER A 47 -11.89 22.45 -28.26
N PHE A 48 -11.95 21.89 -27.05
CA PHE A 48 -13.17 21.27 -26.57
C PHE A 48 -14.24 22.35 -26.44
N SER A 49 -15.42 22.08 -26.99
CA SER A 49 -16.57 22.99 -26.90
C SER A 49 -16.79 23.41 -25.44
N PRO A 50 -16.93 24.72 -25.15
CA PRO A 50 -17.21 25.24 -23.81
C PRO A 50 -18.38 24.53 -23.11
N THR A 51 -19.31 23.95 -23.87
CA THR A 51 -20.47 23.19 -23.38
C THR A 51 -20.07 21.95 -22.58
N VAL A 52 -19.00 21.25 -22.96
CA VAL A 52 -18.55 20.02 -22.26
C VAL A 52 -17.92 20.36 -20.91
N LEU A 53 -17.10 21.41 -20.86
CA LEU A 53 -16.51 21.91 -19.61
C LEU A 53 -17.57 22.49 -18.67
N TYR A 54 -18.60 23.16 -19.20
CA TYR A 54 -19.73 23.65 -18.40
C TYR A 54 -20.57 22.51 -17.82
N GLY A 55 -20.79 21.43 -18.60
CA GLY A 55 -21.46 20.21 -18.14
C GLY A 55 -20.72 19.52 -17.01
N LEU A 56 -19.40 19.35 -17.14
CA LEU A 56 -18.57 18.73 -16.09
C LEU A 56 -18.53 19.58 -14.81
N ARG A 57 -18.38 20.91 -14.94
CA ARG A 57 -18.38 21.83 -13.80
C ARG A 57 -19.72 21.85 -13.08
N THR A 58 -20.83 21.79 -13.82
CA THR A 58 -22.19 21.73 -13.26
C THR A 58 -22.46 20.38 -12.60
N PHE A 59 -22.00 19.28 -13.20
CA PHE A 59 -22.11 17.94 -12.62
C PHE A 59 -21.33 17.83 -11.30
N LEU A 60 -20.07 18.28 -11.28
CA LEU A 60 -19.24 18.29 -10.07
C LEU A 60 -19.84 19.19 -8.98
N ARG A 61 -20.34 20.38 -9.35
CA ARG A 61 -21.01 21.30 -8.40
C ARG A 61 -22.29 20.68 -7.83
N ASN A 62 -23.11 20.02 -8.63
CA ASN A 62 -24.40 19.48 -8.17
C ASN A 62 -24.27 18.15 -7.42
N LYS A 63 -23.22 17.36 -7.64
CA LYS A 63 -23.01 16.08 -6.96
C LYS A 63 -22.13 16.19 -5.70
N LEU A 64 -21.04 16.97 -5.72
CA LEU A 64 -20.12 17.02 -4.58
C LEU A 64 -20.52 18.06 -3.51
N PHE A 65 -20.99 19.25 -3.88
CA PHE A 65 -21.25 20.32 -2.89
C PHE A 65 -22.40 20.02 -1.92
N PRO A 66 -23.55 19.43 -2.34
CA PRO A 66 -24.64 19.14 -1.41
C PRO A 66 -24.25 18.10 -0.35
N GLN A 67 -23.33 17.20 -0.68
CA GLN A 67 -22.82 16.20 0.26
C GLN A 67 -21.95 16.86 1.33
N GLN A 68 -21.13 17.85 0.95
CA GLN A 68 -20.28 18.61 1.87
C GLN A 68 -21.11 19.53 2.80
N GLN A 69 -22.17 20.18 2.29
CA GLN A 69 -23.10 20.98 3.11
C GLN A 69 -23.88 20.14 4.12
N LYS A 70 -24.39 18.97 3.72
CA LYS A 70 -25.07 18.05 4.65
C LYS A 70 -24.12 17.59 5.77
N GLN A 71 -22.84 17.39 5.46
CA GLN A 71 -21.84 16.98 6.44
C GLN A 71 -21.52 18.11 7.44
N GLN A 72 -21.42 19.36 6.99
CA GLN A 72 -21.25 20.51 7.88
C GLN A 72 -22.46 20.72 8.81
N GLN A 73 -23.69 20.62 8.30
CA GLN A 73 -24.89 20.70 9.14
C GLN A 73 -24.92 19.58 10.19
N GLN A 74 -24.53 18.36 9.83
CA GLN A 74 -24.51 17.24 10.76
C GLN A 74 -23.44 17.41 11.87
N GLN A 75 -22.30 18.01 11.55
CA GLN A 75 -21.27 18.35 12.54
C GLN A 75 -21.73 19.45 13.51
N GLN A 76 -22.40 20.50 13.00
CA GLN A 76 -22.95 21.56 13.85
C GLN A 76 -24.03 21.02 14.81
N GLN A 77 -24.91 20.12 14.32
CA GLN A 77 -25.90 19.47 15.18
C GLN A 77 -25.25 18.58 16.25
N GLN A 78 -24.19 17.83 15.92
CA GLN A 78 -23.48 17.02 16.92
C GLN A 78 -22.74 17.86 17.96
N GLN A 79 -22.16 19.00 17.57
CA GLN A 79 -21.55 19.93 18.53
C GLN A 79 -22.60 20.56 19.46
N GLN A 80 -23.77 20.95 18.95
CA GLN A 80 -24.87 21.44 19.77
C GLN A 80 -25.36 20.38 20.77
N GLN A 81 -25.49 19.12 20.34
CA GLN A 81 -25.88 18.03 21.25
C GLN A 81 -24.83 17.76 22.34
N ARG A 82 -23.53 17.85 22.01
CA ARG A 82 -22.44 17.72 22.99
C ARG A 82 -22.46 18.86 24.02
N ASN A 83 -22.68 20.09 23.57
CA ASN A 83 -22.77 21.25 24.45
C ASN A 83 -23.99 21.17 25.38
N ASN A 84 -25.13 20.68 24.88
CA ASN A 84 -26.33 20.47 25.70
C ASN A 84 -26.15 19.36 26.74
N ARG A 85 -25.38 18.30 26.43
CA ARG A 85 -25.05 17.26 27.43
C ARG A 85 -24.13 17.78 28.52
N ARG A 86 -23.11 18.58 28.18
CA ARG A 86 -22.21 19.18 29.18
C ARG A 86 -22.94 20.11 30.15
N LYS A 87 -23.92 20.88 29.66
CA LYS A 87 -24.76 21.73 30.52
C LYS A 87 -25.63 20.92 31.49
N LYS A 88 -26.12 19.74 31.10
CA LYS A 88 -26.90 18.86 31.98
C LYS A 88 -26.06 18.11 33.02
N THR A 89 -24.81 17.76 32.72
CA THR A 89 -23.92 17.11 33.71
C THR A 89 -23.36 18.11 34.71
N SER A 90 -23.20 19.39 34.34
CA SER A 90 -22.73 20.42 35.26
C SER A 90 -23.77 20.82 36.31
N SER A 91 -25.07 20.53 36.07
CA SER A 91 -26.13 20.77 37.07
C SER A 91 -26.34 19.60 38.03
N PHE A 92 -25.69 18.45 37.82
CA PHE A 92 -25.89 17.24 38.63
C PHE A 92 -24.81 17.03 39.70
N ILE A 93 -23.70 17.79 39.66
CA ILE A 93 -22.55 17.64 40.57
C ILE A 93 -22.64 18.58 41.79
N LEU A 94 -23.79 19.24 42.02
CA LEU A 94 -23.96 20.22 43.12
C LEU A 94 -24.95 19.79 44.21
N LEU A 95 -25.34 18.51 44.30
CA LEU A 95 -26.39 18.06 45.24
C LEU A 95 -26.14 16.70 45.91
N GLU A 96 -24.90 16.30 46.19
CA GLU A 96 -24.69 15.05 46.96
C GLU A 96 -23.49 15.16 47.90
N GLU A 97 -23.69 15.85 49.01
CA GLU A 97 -22.95 15.69 50.26
C GLU A 97 -23.92 16.00 51.40
N VAL A 98 -24.10 15.03 52.32
CA VAL A 98 -24.41 15.12 53.77
C VAL A 98 -25.19 13.86 54.22
N GLU A 99 -24.80 13.34 55.41
CA GLU A 99 -25.40 12.27 56.27
C GLU A 99 -24.67 10.89 56.37
N ASP A 100 -23.57 10.89 57.14
CA ASP A 100 -23.37 10.38 58.53
C ASP A 100 -24.05 9.09 59.11
N VAL A 101 -23.26 8.44 59.99
CA VAL A 101 -23.52 7.47 61.11
C VAL A 101 -23.90 5.99 60.87
N GLY A 102 -23.14 5.06 61.51
CA GLY A 102 -23.70 3.79 61.99
C GLY A 102 -22.73 2.63 62.31
N VAL A 103 -22.27 2.54 63.56
CA VAL A 103 -21.45 1.47 64.17
C VAL A 103 -22.23 0.16 64.37
N THR A 104 -21.60 -1.02 64.20
CA THR A 104 -21.78 -2.15 65.16
C THR A 104 -20.65 -3.19 65.11
N VAL A 105 -20.16 -3.52 66.30
CA VAL A 105 -19.19 -4.56 66.66
C VAL A 105 -19.95 -5.89 66.82
N GLN A 106 -19.41 -7.02 66.34
CA GLN A 106 -19.77 -8.32 66.89
C GLN A 106 -18.62 -9.34 66.83
N GLN A 107 -18.38 -9.89 68.01
CA GLN A 107 -17.37 -10.85 68.49
C GLN A 107 -17.80 -12.28 68.17
N CYS A 108 -16.87 -13.20 67.92
CA CYS A 108 -16.97 -14.63 68.30
C CYS A 108 -15.58 -15.31 68.29
N ASN A 109 -15.43 -16.19 69.26
CA ASN A 109 -14.24 -16.83 69.83
C ASN A 109 -14.01 -18.26 69.31
N ASP A 110 -12.76 -18.73 69.49
CA ASP A 110 -12.25 -20.08 69.87
C ASP A 110 -12.66 -21.32 69.01
N ASP A 111 -11.84 -22.36 68.72
CA ASP A 111 -10.63 -22.90 69.33
C ASP A 111 -9.97 -24.02 68.46
N ALA A 112 -8.66 -24.27 68.69
CA ALA A 112 -7.85 -25.51 68.54
C ALA A 112 -7.67 -26.22 67.15
N SER A 113 -6.52 -26.78 66.73
CA SER A 113 -5.25 -27.15 67.41
C SER A 113 -4.13 -27.52 66.39
N GLU A 114 -2.86 -27.29 66.83
CA GLU A 114 -1.58 -28.02 66.56
C GLU A 114 -1.06 -28.20 65.11
N SER A 115 0.22 -28.16 64.76
CA SER A 115 1.53 -27.96 65.40
C SER A 115 2.52 -27.72 64.24
N SER A 116 3.53 -26.86 64.34
CA SER A 116 4.94 -27.27 64.45
C SER A 116 5.85 -26.04 64.30
N GLN A 117 6.91 -26.03 65.09
CA GLN A 117 7.86 -24.95 65.32
C GLN A 117 8.95 -24.89 64.23
N SER A 118 9.45 -23.68 63.91
CA SER A 118 10.90 -23.42 63.81
C SER A 118 11.23 -21.92 63.71
N THR A 119 11.88 -21.48 64.77
CA THR A 119 12.68 -20.29 65.12
C THR A 119 13.52 -19.61 64.03
N THR A 120 13.62 -18.27 64.08
CA THR A 120 14.84 -17.38 64.08
C THR A 120 14.50 -15.97 63.53
N THR A 121 14.33 -14.93 64.37
CA THR A 121 15.27 -13.91 64.90
C THR A 121 15.58 -12.68 64.02
N PHE A 122 15.30 -11.49 64.61
CA PHE A 122 15.83 -10.12 64.35
C PHE A 122 15.49 -9.45 62.99
N SER A 123 15.23 -8.15 62.84
CA SER A 123 15.51 -6.95 63.63
C SER A 123 14.56 -5.80 63.21
N THR A 124 14.17 -4.96 64.17
CA THR A 124 13.34 -3.76 64.02
C THR A 124 14.18 -2.48 63.84
N GLY A 125 13.77 -1.62 62.90
CA GLY A 125 14.10 -0.19 62.86
C GLY A 125 13.03 0.49 61.98
N SER A 126 12.02 1.16 62.52
CA SER A 126 11.98 2.46 63.23
C SER A 126 12.32 3.66 62.36
N SER A 127 11.28 4.48 62.15
CA SER A 127 11.28 5.95 62.20
C SER A 127 10.90 6.72 60.92
N THR A 128 9.62 7.12 60.91
CA THR A 128 9.12 8.51 60.76
C THR A 128 9.60 9.38 59.59
N MET A 129 8.65 9.80 58.74
CA MET A 129 8.71 11.08 58.03
C MET A 129 7.52 11.95 58.43
N SER A 130 7.82 13.15 58.93
CA SER A 130 6.89 14.22 59.23
C SER A 130 6.93 15.30 58.17
N VAL A 131 5.79 15.96 58.01
CA VAL A 131 5.41 17.05 57.10
C VAL A 131 5.91 18.43 57.58
N MET A 132 6.20 19.35 56.65
CA MET A 132 5.95 20.83 56.69
C MET A 132 6.57 21.49 55.43
N THR A 133 5.80 21.98 54.45
CA THR A 133 5.20 23.34 54.21
C THR A 133 6.16 24.49 53.84
N ALA A 134 5.97 24.99 52.59
CA ALA A 134 5.94 26.36 52.03
C ALA A 134 6.94 27.46 52.48
N ASP A 135 7.57 28.15 51.51
CA ASP A 135 7.15 29.50 51.06
C ASP A 135 8.02 30.11 49.94
N ASP A 136 7.39 31.00 49.16
CA ASP A 136 7.88 31.82 48.03
C ASP A 136 8.86 32.95 48.43
N ALA A 137 9.71 33.42 47.49
CA ALA A 137 9.82 34.86 47.16
C ALA A 137 10.83 35.19 46.02
N VAL A 138 10.39 36.18 45.25
CA VAL A 138 11.00 36.98 44.16
C VAL A 138 12.13 37.90 44.64
N ILE A 139 13.11 38.26 43.77
CA ILE A 139 13.62 39.64 43.46
C ILE A 139 14.96 39.62 42.67
N SER A 140 14.91 40.27 41.49
CA SER A 140 15.86 41.16 40.78
C SER A 140 17.40 40.95 40.72
N GLY A 141 17.94 40.95 39.49
CA GLY A 141 18.61 42.14 38.91
C GLY A 141 20.14 42.15 38.69
N THR A 142 20.54 42.42 37.42
CA THR A 142 21.74 43.19 36.95
C THR A 142 23.14 42.57 37.21
N THR A 143 24.21 42.63 36.38
CA THR A 143 24.69 43.49 35.26
C THR A 143 25.91 42.84 34.55
N VAL A 144 26.02 43.03 33.22
CA VAL A 144 27.17 43.58 32.43
C VAL A 144 28.48 42.78 32.11
N SER A 145 28.79 42.82 30.81
CA SER A 145 30.07 42.81 30.02
C SER A 145 30.90 41.54 29.84
N THR A 146 31.14 41.06 28.62
CA THR A 146 31.91 41.56 27.43
C THR A 146 33.30 40.92 27.40
N ILE A 147 33.61 40.16 26.34
CA ILE A 147 34.86 40.17 25.53
C ILE A 147 34.75 39.05 24.47
N ALA A 148 35.06 39.39 23.22
CA ALA A 148 35.10 38.53 22.05
C ALA A 148 36.59 38.24 21.67
N PRO A 149 36.94 37.76 20.44
CA PRO A 149 37.32 36.36 20.18
C PRO A 149 38.72 36.20 19.55
N ALA A 150 39.26 34.97 19.48
CA ALA A 150 40.23 34.55 18.45
C ALA A 150 40.54 33.04 18.54
N ALA A 151 40.41 32.32 17.42
CA ALA A 151 41.47 31.47 16.84
C ALA A 151 40.89 30.63 15.68
N ALA A 152 41.45 30.85 14.49
CA ALA A 152 41.22 30.10 13.28
C ALA A 152 41.94 28.75 13.32
N ILE A 153 41.35 27.72 12.70
CA ILE A 153 42.05 26.48 12.33
C ILE A 153 41.91 26.32 10.82
N THR A 154 43.07 26.46 10.16
CA THR A 154 43.35 26.10 8.77
C THR A 154 43.60 24.60 8.70
N THR A 155 43.04 23.89 7.73
CA THR A 155 43.50 22.55 7.38
C THR A 155 43.64 22.43 5.87
N THR A 156 44.86 22.12 5.46
CA THR A 156 45.42 22.07 4.11
C THR A 156 45.00 20.82 3.35
N ALA A 157 44.72 21.00 2.06
CA ALA A 157 44.62 19.95 1.05
C ALA A 157 46.02 19.45 0.64
N THR A 158 46.15 18.14 0.43
CA THR A 158 47.38 17.51 -0.10
C THR A 158 47.09 16.99 -1.51
N ALA A 159 47.91 17.43 -2.46
CA ALA A 159 47.87 17.06 -3.86
C ALA A 159 48.96 16.01 -4.18
N THR A 160 48.61 15.12 -5.13
CA THR A 160 49.43 14.54 -6.22
C THR A 160 50.90 14.16 -5.96
N VAL A 161 51.20 12.88 -6.20
CA VAL A 161 52.54 12.41 -6.60
C VAL A 161 52.43 11.72 -7.96
N GLU A 162 53.15 12.28 -8.92
CA GLU A 162 53.47 11.70 -10.23
C GLU A 162 54.55 10.62 -10.08
N MET A 163 54.46 9.57 -10.88
CA MET A 163 55.61 8.74 -11.23
C MET A 163 55.62 8.47 -12.74
N PHE A 164 56.61 9.08 -13.40
CA PHE A 164 57.14 8.66 -14.70
C PHE A 164 58.00 7.39 -14.53
N ILE A 165 58.00 6.52 -15.54
CA ILE A 165 59.19 6.02 -16.27
C ILE A 165 58.74 5.22 -17.51
N ASN A 166 59.30 5.62 -18.66
CA ASN A 166 59.64 4.93 -19.95
C ASN A 166 59.04 3.54 -20.22
N GLY A 167 58.58 3.18 -21.42
CA GLY A 167 58.89 3.65 -22.77
C GLY A 167 59.18 2.44 -23.65
N SER A 168 58.35 2.15 -24.66
CA SER A 168 58.71 1.30 -25.79
C SER A 168 57.77 1.55 -26.97
N SER A 169 58.37 2.02 -28.06
CA SER A 169 57.74 2.35 -29.33
C SER A 169 57.64 1.12 -30.23
N ARG A 170 56.54 0.98 -31.00
CA ARG A 170 56.50 0.65 -32.45
C ARG A 170 55.04 0.60 -32.96
N PRO A 171 54.81 0.70 -34.29
CA PRO A 171 53.87 1.69 -34.83
C PRO A 171 52.65 1.10 -35.57
N ILE A 172 51.63 1.95 -35.72
CA ILE A 172 50.68 2.11 -36.84
C ILE A 172 50.19 0.82 -37.52
N GLU A 173 48.91 0.50 -37.30
CA GLU A 173 47.99 0.21 -38.40
C GLU A 173 46.68 0.99 -38.20
N ASN A 174 46.31 1.67 -39.27
CA ASN A 174 45.22 2.62 -39.40
C ASN A 174 44.08 1.86 -40.08
N ILE A 175 43.02 1.51 -39.36
CA ILE A 175 41.79 0.98 -39.97
C ILE A 175 40.63 1.89 -39.61
N THR A 176 40.34 2.76 -40.56
CA THR A 176 39.07 3.46 -40.70
C THR A 176 38.01 2.43 -41.08
N SER A 177 36.97 2.26 -40.28
CA SER A 177 35.74 1.59 -40.72
C SER A 177 34.53 2.38 -40.28
N ASN A 178 33.79 2.82 -41.29
CA ASN A 178 32.50 3.46 -41.20
C ASN A 178 31.44 2.48 -40.65
N ASN A 179 30.46 3.04 -39.92
CA ASN A 179 29.13 2.54 -39.50
C ASN A 179 28.54 1.34 -40.30
N PRO A 180 27.66 0.48 -39.72
CA PRO A 180 26.45 0.94 -39.01
C PRO A 180 25.92 0.12 -37.82
N ALA A 181 25.13 0.82 -37.00
CA ALA A 181 24.19 0.25 -36.04
C ALA A 181 23.07 -0.53 -36.76
N THR A 182 23.08 -1.86 -36.62
CA THR A 182 21.93 -2.72 -36.89
C THR A 182 22.13 -4.09 -36.22
N LEU A 183 21.03 -4.66 -35.70
CA LEU A 183 20.85 -6.03 -35.19
C LEU A 183 21.50 -6.40 -33.84
N LEU A 184 20.73 -6.18 -32.77
CA LEU A 184 20.70 -7.06 -31.60
C LEU A 184 19.24 -7.51 -31.43
N MET A 185 18.85 -8.52 -32.21
CA MET A 185 17.67 -9.34 -31.98
C MET A 185 18.11 -10.80 -32.14
N ASP A 186 17.96 -11.52 -31.04
CA ASP A 186 17.73 -12.96 -30.93
C ASP A 186 18.80 -13.94 -31.44
N THR A 187 19.58 -14.42 -30.49
CA THR A 187 19.90 -15.86 -30.43
C THR A 187 19.46 -16.36 -29.07
N ILE A 188 18.16 -16.66 -28.94
CA ILE A 188 17.63 -17.45 -27.83
C ILE A 188 18.06 -18.89 -28.11
N THR A 189 19.15 -19.31 -27.47
CA THR A 189 19.51 -20.72 -27.37
C THR A 189 18.48 -21.42 -26.49
N ASN A 190 17.92 -22.49 -27.03
CA ASN A 190 16.83 -23.29 -26.51
C ASN A 190 17.37 -24.22 -25.38
N ASP A 191 17.70 -23.65 -24.23
CA ASP A 191 18.07 -24.42 -23.03
C ASP A 191 16.81 -24.76 -22.23
N ASN A 192 16.45 -26.04 -22.24
CA ASN A 192 15.29 -26.64 -21.54
C ASN A 192 15.41 -26.65 -20.00
N ASN A 193 16.12 -25.70 -19.39
CA ASN A 193 16.15 -25.48 -17.93
C ASN A 193 15.20 -24.33 -17.53
N GLY A 194 13.99 -24.35 -18.11
CA GLY A 194 12.98 -23.32 -17.93
C GLY A 194 12.26 -23.44 -16.59
N ASP A 195 12.72 -22.69 -15.59
CA ASP A 195 11.78 -22.05 -14.64
C ASP A 195 12.40 -20.98 -13.71
N ASN A 196 13.73 -20.88 -13.58
CA ASN A 196 14.35 -20.01 -12.56
C ASN A 196 14.85 -18.63 -13.05
N THR A 197 14.80 -18.34 -14.35
CA THR A 197 15.31 -17.06 -14.90
C THR A 197 14.32 -15.91 -14.79
N LEU A 198 13.01 -16.18 -14.78
CA LEU A 198 11.99 -15.12 -14.68
C LEU A 198 11.93 -14.51 -13.27
N THR A 199 12.19 -15.30 -12.22
CA THR A 199 12.21 -14.85 -10.82
C THR A 199 13.35 -13.88 -10.54
N THR A 200 14.50 -14.03 -11.20
CA THR A 200 15.67 -13.17 -10.95
C THR A 200 15.54 -11.79 -11.60
N LEU A 201 14.79 -11.69 -12.71
CA LEU A 201 14.49 -10.41 -13.35
C LEU A 201 13.55 -9.52 -12.52
N ASN A 202 12.73 -10.12 -11.65
CA ASN A 202 11.76 -9.40 -10.81
C ASN A 202 12.38 -8.59 -9.66
N ASN A 203 13.69 -8.74 -9.40
CA ASN A 203 14.36 -8.06 -8.29
C ASN A 203 15.29 -6.92 -8.71
N ARG A 204 15.41 -6.62 -10.01
CA ARG A 204 16.21 -5.46 -10.45
C ARG A 204 15.44 -4.16 -10.25
N PRO A 205 16.07 -3.11 -9.69
CA PRO A 205 15.48 -1.78 -9.62
C PRO A 205 15.05 -1.34 -11.01
N ILE A 206 13.76 -1.08 -11.12
CA ILE A 206 13.10 -0.72 -12.35
C ILE A 206 13.46 0.76 -12.66
N ALA A 207 14.13 1.05 -13.79
CA ALA A 207 14.67 2.38 -14.12
C ALA A 207 13.91 3.09 -15.27
N LEU A 208 13.52 4.36 -15.03
CA LEU A 208 12.55 5.04 -15.89
C LEU A 208 13.21 5.34 -17.23
N PRO A 209 12.50 5.24 -18.37
CA PRO A 209 13.08 5.58 -19.65
C PRO A 209 13.61 7.03 -19.56
N PRO A 210 14.92 7.23 -19.80
CA PRO A 210 15.56 8.52 -19.61
C PRO A 210 14.90 9.52 -20.55
N ARG A 211 14.48 10.65 -19.99
CA ARG A 211 13.89 11.74 -20.76
C ARG A 211 14.50 13.04 -20.31
N ASP A 212 14.61 13.97 -21.24
CA ASP A 212 15.05 15.33 -20.95
C ASP A 212 13.97 16.02 -20.09
N ASP A 213 14.24 16.17 -18.79
CA ASP A 213 13.34 16.78 -17.81
C ASP A 213 12.94 18.22 -18.16
N ALA A 214 13.75 18.89 -19.00
CA ALA A 214 13.47 20.23 -19.50
C ALA A 214 12.30 20.26 -20.50
N LYS A 215 11.99 19.14 -21.15
CA LYS A 215 10.93 19.03 -22.16
C LYS A 215 9.61 18.46 -21.62
N LEU A 216 9.60 17.99 -20.38
CA LEU A 216 8.42 17.42 -19.75
C LEU A 216 7.40 18.51 -19.40
N THR A 217 6.12 18.27 -19.71
CA THR A 217 5.06 19.12 -19.17
C THR A 217 4.98 18.98 -17.65
N ARG A 218 4.34 19.94 -16.99
CA ARG A 218 4.08 19.86 -15.54
C ARG A 218 3.37 18.56 -15.15
N PHE A 219 2.40 18.13 -15.94
CA PHE A 219 1.60 16.94 -15.62
C PHE A 219 2.32 15.64 -15.98
N GLU A 220 3.13 15.64 -17.04
CA GLU A 220 4.03 14.51 -17.30
C GLU A 220 4.99 14.31 -16.12
N ARG A 221 5.63 15.38 -15.62
CA ARG A 221 6.52 15.32 -14.44
C ARG A 221 5.79 14.79 -13.20
N GLU A 222 4.61 15.33 -12.90
CA GLU A 222 3.79 14.86 -11.79
C GLU A 222 3.45 13.36 -11.89
N TYR A 223 3.11 12.88 -13.10
CA TYR A 223 2.86 11.47 -13.34
C TYR A 223 4.12 10.62 -13.08
N ARG A 224 5.29 11.07 -13.53
CA ARG A 224 6.57 10.41 -13.26
C ARG A 224 6.88 10.33 -11.77
N ASP A 225 6.69 11.43 -11.04
CA ASP A 225 6.96 11.49 -9.61
C ASP A 225 6.07 10.50 -8.83
N MET A 226 4.78 10.42 -9.18
CA MET A 226 3.87 9.43 -8.56
C MET A 226 4.31 7.99 -8.86
N LEU A 227 4.73 7.69 -10.09
CA LEU A 227 5.17 6.35 -10.44
C LEU A 227 6.52 6.00 -9.82
N ALA A 228 7.45 6.95 -9.74
CA ALA A 228 8.77 6.74 -9.14
C ALA A 228 8.66 6.25 -7.70
N GLU A 229 7.68 6.74 -6.93
CA GLU A 229 7.45 6.27 -5.57
C GLU A 229 7.08 4.78 -5.50
N PHE A 230 6.31 4.28 -6.47
CA PHE A 230 5.94 2.85 -6.53
C PHE A 230 7.09 1.93 -6.93
N LEU A 231 8.14 2.45 -7.57
CA LEU A 231 9.32 1.65 -7.96
C LEU A 231 10.16 1.19 -6.77
N HIS A 232 9.96 1.82 -5.61
CA HIS A 232 10.62 1.40 -4.37
C HIS A 232 9.97 0.18 -3.74
N TYR A 233 8.78 -0.22 -4.19
CA TYR A 233 8.06 -1.37 -3.64
C TYR A 233 8.39 -2.63 -4.42
N THR A 234 8.83 -3.66 -3.71
CA THR A 234 9.14 -4.97 -4.30
C THR A 234 7.87 -5.81 -4.43
N LYS A 235 7.78 -6.59 -5.52
CA LYS A 235 6.63 -7.49 -5.74
C LYS A 235 6.51 -8.55 -4.64
N GLN A 236 7.64 -9.13 -4.24
CA GLN A 236 7.68 -10.24 -3.30
C GLN A 236 7.51 -9.78 -1.84
N GLU A 237 8.09 -8.66 -1.43
CA GLU A 237 8.09 -8.25 -0.02
C GLU A 237 7.09 -7.14 0.30
N ASP A 238 6.76 -6.23 -0.61
CA ASP A 238 5.86 -5.11 -0.28
C ASP A 238 4.46 -5.35 -0.83
N ILE A 239 4.34 -5.65 -2.12
CA ILE A 239 3.04 -5.81 -2.78
C ILE A 239 2.29 -7.01 -2.21
N ALA A 240 2.96 -8.15 -2.00
CA ALA A 240 2.33 -9.34 -1.42
C ALA A 240 1.61 -9.08 -0.09
N HIS A 241 2.10 -8.12 0.71
CA HIS A 241 1.60 -7.78 2.04
C HIS A 241 0.37 -6.89 2.06
N VAL A 242 -0.03 -6.34 0.91
CA VAL A 242 -1.23 -5.51 0.82
C VAL A 242 -2.46 -6.43 0.94
N LYS A 243 -3.14 -6.36 2.09
CA LYS A 243 -4.29 -7.24 2.43
C LYS A 243 -5.35 -7.31 1.33
N ASN A 244 -5.71 -6.17 0.74
CA ASN A 244 -6.74 -6.12 -0.28
C ASN A 244 -6.24 -6.67 -1.63
N PRO A 245 -6.81 -7.77 -2.16
CA PRO A 245 -6.37 -8.37 -3.42
C PRO A 245 -6.54 -7.44 -4.63
N LYS A 246 -7.55 -6.57 -4.63
CA LYS A 246 -7.74 -5.60 -5.71
C LYS A 246 -6.64 -4.56 -5.72
N LEU A 247 -6.23 -4.07 -4.55
CA LEU A 247 -5.12 -3.12 -4.47
C LEU A 247 -3.81 -3.78 -4.90
N ARG A 248 -3.59 -5.07 -4.58
CA ARG A 248 -2.44 -5.82 -5.11
C ARG A 248 -2.43 -5.93 -6.62
N ALA A 249 -3.54 -6.32 -7.22
CA ALA A 249 -3.66 -6.35 -8.68
C ALA A 249 -3.40 -4.96 -9.30
N LEU A 250 -3.80 -3.87 -8.65
CA LEU A 250 -3.45 -2.52 -9.09
C LEU A 250 -1.93 -2.25 -9.03
N PHE A 251 -1.26 -2.63 -7.94
CA PHE A 251 0.21 -2.52 -7.85
C PHE A 251 0.91 -3.36 -8.92
N GLU A 252 0.44 -4.59 -9.16
CA GLU A 252 0.99 -5.47 -10.18
C GLU A 252 0.81 -4.92 -11.59
N GLY A 253 -0.37 -4.36 -11.91
CA GLY A 253 -0.60 -3.69 -13.18
C GLY A 253 0.25 -2.43 -13.37
N ILE A 254 0.49 -1.66 -12.29
CA ILE A 254 1.42 -0.51 -12.32
C ILE A 254 2.84 -1.00 -12.61
N ALA A 255 3.32 -2.04 -11.91
CA ALA A 255 4.63 -2.62 -12.14
C ALA A 255 4.77 -3.16 -13.57
N ALA A 256 3.77 -3.91 -14.07
CA ALA A 256 3.75 -4.42 -15.43
C ALA A 256 3.77 -3.31 -16.48
N SER A 257 3.00 -2.23 -16.26
CA SER A 257 2.94 -1.08 -17.18
C SER A 257 4.30 -0.42 -17.39
N TYR A 258 5.19 -0.56 -16.43
CA TYR A 258 6.54 -0.02 -16.51
C TYR A 258 7.40 -0.73 -17.55
N HIS A 259 7.29 -2.06 -17.59
CA HIS A 259 8.10 -2.89 -18.48
C HIS A 259 7.67 -2.79 -19.94
N ILE A 260 6.57 -2.09 -20.22
CA ILE A 260 6.01 -1.89 -21.55
C ILE A 260 6.05 -0.39 -21.90
N PRO A 261 7.12 0.09 -22.57
CA PRO A 261 7.31 1.52 -22.83
C PRO A 261 6.14 2.19 -23.57
N GLN A 262 5.45 1.45 -24.44
CA GLN A 262 4.28 1.94 -25.17
C GLN A 262 3.11 2.23 -24.22
N VAL A 263 2.88 1.35 -23.24
CA VAL A 263 1.83 1.54 -22.22
C VAL A 263 2.18 2.73 -21.34
N TYR A 264 3.42 2.77 -20.82
CA TYR A 264 3.91 3.87 -20.02
C TYR A 264 3.71 5.23 -20.73
N ARG A 265 4.13 5.31 -22.00
CA ARG A 265 3.99 6.53 -22.82
C ARG A 265 2.53 6.90 -23.04
N ALA A 266 1.65 5.93 -23.29
CA ALA A 266 0.23 6.18 -23.45
C ALA A 266 -0.39 6.77 -22.18
N PHE A 267 -0.09 6.24 -21.00
CA PHE A 267 -0.59 6.80 -19.75
C PHE A 267 -0.03 8.20 -19.47
N GLU A 268 1.24 8.45 -19.76
CA GLU A 268 1.86 9.79 -19.62
C GLU A 268 1.10 10.83 -20.48
N ILE A 269 0.82 10.51 -21.76
CA ILE A 269 0.01 11.36 -22.65
C ILE A 269 -1.41 11.53 -22.13
N LEU A 270 -2.06 10.43 -21.74
CA LEU A 270 -3.44 10.45 -21.27
C LEU A 270 -3.60 11.25 -19.97
N PHE A 271 -2.61 11.18 -19.08
CA PHE A 271 -2.59 11.95 -17.84
C PHE A 271 -2.42 13.45 -18.13
N ASP A 272 -1.60 13.83 -19.10
CA ASP A 272 -1.46 15.22 -19.52
C ASP A 272 -2.77 15.76 -20.16
N ASP A 273 -3.37 14.97 -21.05
CA ASP A 273 -4.46 15.42 -21.93
C ASP A 273 -5.87 15.30 -21.28
N TYR A 274 -6.10 14.33 -20.38
CA TYR A 274 -7.45 14.02 -19.87
C TYR A 274 -7.62 14.34 -18.38
N ALA A 275 -8.26 15.48 -18.09
CA ALA A 275 -8.49 15.92 -16.71
C ALA A 275 -9.25 14.93 -15.80
N PRO A 276 -10.31 14.21 -16.26
CA PRO A 276 -10.96 13.19 -15.42
C PRO A 276 -10.02 12.06 -15.03
N LEU A 277 -9.11 11.67 -15.93
CA LEU A 277 -8.12 10.64 -15.68
C LEU A 277 -7.12 11.10 -14.63
N ARG A 278 -6.65 12.36 -14.68
CA ARG A 278 -5.80 12.92 -13.61
C ARG A 278 -6.44 12.87 -12.24
N ILE A 279 -7.70 13.31 -12.15
CA ILE A 279 -8.42 13.35 -10.86
C ILE A 279 -8.56 11.93 -10.30
N GLY A 280 -8.97 10.98 -11.14
CA GLY A 280 -9.06 9.57 -10.75
C GLY A 280 -7.70 8.97 -10.37
N GLY A 281 -6.67 9.25 -11.16
CA GLY A 281 -5.30 8.81 -10.91
C GLY A 281 -4.76 9.28 -9.57
N ARG A 282 -4.92 10.57 -9.23
CA ARG A 282 -4.51 11.11 -7.91
C ARG A 282 -5.23 10.46 -6.73
N LEU A 283 -6.51 10.15 -6.90
CA LEU A 283 -7.30 9.49 -5.86
C LEU A 283 -6.84 8.06 -5.63
N ILE A 284 -6.63 7.29 -6.71
CA ILE A 284 -6.11 5.93 -6.64
C ILE A 284 -4.69 5.94 -6.07
N TYR A 285 -3.84 6.86 -6.53
CA TYR A 285 -2.48 7.03 -6.02
C TYR A 285 -2.46 7.22 -4.49
N ALA A 286 -3.24 8.18 -3.97
CA ALA A 286 -3.32 8.43 -2.54
C ALA A 286 -3.81 7.20 -1.75
N GLN A 287 -4.76 6.45 -2.31
CA GLN A 287 -5.29 5.24 -1.71
C GLN A 287 -4.24 4.11 -1.68
N LEU A 288 -3.55 3.87 -2.79
CA LEU A 288 -2.49 2.87 -2.90
C LEU A 288 -1.35 3.19 -1.95
N LYS A 289 -0.88 4.45 -1.94
CA LYS A 289 0.17 4.92 -1.02
C LYS A 289 -0.21 4.67 0.44
N GLN A 290 -1.42 5.03 0.85
CA GLN A 290 -1.89 4.80 2.21
C GLN A 290 -1.93 3.29 2.55
N ALA A 291 -2.46 2.47 1.64
CA ALA A 291 -2.54 1.02 1.84
C ALA A 291 -1.16 0.36 1.96
N MET A 292 -0.17 0.82 1.20
CA MET A 292 1.20 0.32 1.30
C MET A 292 1.86 0.70 2.63
N LEU A 293 1.70 1.95 3.06
CA LEU A 293 2.23 2.41 4.35
C LEU A 293 1.63 1.62 5.53
N GLU A 294 0.32 1.36 5.48
CA GLU A 294 -0.36 0.52 6.47
C GLU A 294 0.20 -0.91 6.44
N ALA A 295 0.31 -1.53 5.26
CA ALA A 295 0.84 -2.88 5.10
C ALA A 295 2.28 -3.01 5.63
N GLN A 296 3.15 -2.03 5.38
CA GLN A 296 4.54 -2.03 5.88
C GLN A 296 4.64 -1.85 7.39
N VAL A 297 3.76 -1.05 8.00
CA VAL A 297 3.72 -0.90 9.47
C VAL A 297 3.25 -2.19 10.12
N GLU A 298 2.14 -2.76 9.62
CA GLU A 298 1.59 -4.01 10.14
C GLU A 298 2.59 -5.17 9.98
N ARG A 299 3.21 -5.31 8.80
CA ARG A 299 4.26 -6.32 8.53
C ARG A 299 5.38 -6.24 9.57
N ARG A 300 5.95 -5.05 9.79
CA ARG A 300 7.05 -4.89 10.75
C ARG A 300 6.64 -5.22 12.18
N GLN A 301 5.44 -4.82 12.60
CA GLN A 301 4.94 -5.11 13.95
C GLN A 301 4.72 -6.60 14.15
N GLU A 302 4.15 -7.28 13.17
CA GLU A 302 3.87 -8.71 13.24
C GLU A 302 5.15 -9.55 13.20
N VAL A 303 6.10 -9.22 12.31
CA VAL A 303 7.41 -9.89 12.25
C VAL A 303 8.17 -9.73 13.55
N GLU A 304 8.17 -8.52 14.14
CA GLU A 304 8.82 -8.27 15.43
C GLU A 304 8.14 -9.06 16.56
N SER A 305 6.82 -9.10 16.60
CA SER A 305 6.06 -9.87 17.60
C SER A 305 6.35 -11.37 17.50
N ILE A 306 6.33 -11.93 16.28
CA ILE A 306 6.61 -13.36 16.07
C ILE A 306 8.05 -13.67 16.44
N SER A 307 9.01 -12.82 16.04
CA SER A 307 10.43 -13.01 16.38
C SER A 307 10.65 -13.02 17.89
N GLN A 308 10.00 -12.12 18.64
CA GLN A 308 10.07 -12.08 20.10
C GLN A 308 9.45 -13.31 20.77
N MET A 309 8.36 -13.85 20.22
CA MET A 309 7.65 -15.00 20.81
C MET A 309 8.26 -16.35 20.45
N THR A 310 8.84 -16.48 19.25
CA THR A 310 9.31 -17.75 18.70
C THR A 310 10.83 -17.90 18.67
N GLY A 311 11.57 -16.79 18.75
CA GLY A 311 13.02 -16.76 18.56
C GLY A 311 13.48 -16.94 17.10
N LEU A 312 12.54 -17.02 16.15
CA LEU A 312 12.85 -17.15 14.72
C LEU A 312 13.49 -15.87 14.16
N SER A 313 14.35 -16.06 13.15
CA SER A 313 14.94 -14.94 12.41
C SER A 313 13.88 -14.22 11.58
N LYS A 314 14.09 -12.92 11.33
CA LYS A 314 13.13 -12.10 10.58
C LYS A 314 12.97 -12.60 9.14
N GLU A 315 14.05 -13.08 8.55
CA GLU A 315 14.09 -13.63 7.20
C GLU A 315 13.24 -14.91 7.08
N GLU A 316 13.25 -15.76 8.11
CA GLU A 316 12.44 -16.99 8.14
C GLU A 316 10.94 -16.70 8.31
N ILE A 317 10.62 -15.71 9.13
CA ILE A 317 9.24 -15.26 9.32
C ILE A 317 8.70 -14.65 8.01
N GLU A 318 9.47 -13.80 7.33
CA GLU A 318 9.08 -13.20 6.06
C GLU A 318 8.88 -14.25 4.96
N ALA A 319 9.78 -15.24 4.84
CA ALA A 319 9.61 -16.34 3.87
C ALA A 319 8.33 -17.15 4.13
N SER A 320 8.07 -17.46 5.41
CA SER A 320 6.86 -18.15 5.87
C SER A 320 5.59 -17.34 5.61
N ARG A 321 5.69 -16.02 5.75
CA ARG A 321 4.58 -15.08 5.55
C ARG A 321 4.16 -14.97 4.09
N VAL A 322 5.12 -14.95 3.16
CA VAL A 322 4.81 -14.96 1.73
C VAL A 322 4.03 -16.22 1.36
N ALA A 323 4.44 -17.38 1.89
CA ALA A 323 3.70 -18.63 1.73
C ALA A 323 2.28 -18.54 2.33
N TRP A 324 2.14 -17.99 3.54
CA TRP A 324 0.82 -17.75 4.16
C TRP A 324 -0.10 -16.86 3.33
N LEU A 325 0.41 -15.74 2.83
CA LEU A 325 -0.39 -14.80 2.05
C LEU A 325 -0.87 -15.41 0.75
N LYS A 326 -0.08 -16.27 0.09
CA LYS A 326 -0.56 -17.04 -1.08
C LYS A 326 -1.77 -17.92 -0.74
N MET A 327 -1.84 -18.47 0.48
CA MET A 327 -2.95 -19.32 0.93
C MET A 327 -4.16 -18.51 1.38
N ALA A 328 -3.94 -17.49 2.22
CA ALA A 328 -5.01 -16.74 2.89
C ALA A 328 -5.80 -15.82 1.96
N VAL A 329 -5.18 -15.35 0.88
CA VAL A 329 -5.73 -14.30 0.02
C VAL A 329 -6.97 -14.70 -0.76
N HIS A 330 -7.13 -15.99 -1.06
CA HIS A 330 -8.24 -16.44 -1.88
C HIS A 330 -9.60 -16.44 -1.16
N HIS A 331 -9.62 -16.18 0.15
CA HIS A 331 -10.76 -16.53 0.97
C HIS A 331 -11.65 -15.38 1.46
N GLN A 332 -11.32 -14.09 1.25
CA GLN A 332 -12.24 -12.97 1.53
C GLN A 332 -11.77 -11.63 0.96
N GLU A 333 -12.66 -10.89 0.25
CA GLU A 333 -12.33 -9.56 -0.30
C GLU A 333 -12.14 -8.47 0.79
N ASP A 334 -12.65 -8.68 2.01
CA ASP A 334 -12.83 -7.61 3.00
C ASP A 334 -12.23 -7.86 4.39
N LYS A 335 -11.74 -9.08 4.70
CA LYS A 335 -11.11 -9.37 6.00
C LYS A 335 -9.61 -9.49 5.86
N ALA A 336 -8.89 -9.30 6.97
CA ALA A 336 -7.44 -9.48 7.03
C ALA A 336 -7.07 -10.91 6.57
N ALA A 337 -5.78 -11.15 6.27
CA ALA A 337 -5.25 -12.46 5.88
C ALA A 337 -5.35 -13.50 7.02
N GLN A 338 -6.59 -13.85 7.33
CA GLN A 338 -7.05 -14.74 8.39
C GLN A 338 -7.81 -15.87 7.71
N LEU A 339 -7.62 -17.08 8.22
CA LEU A 339 -8.28 -18.27 7.74
C LEU A 339 -9.10 -18.86 8.88
N SER A 340 -10.37 -19.13 8.65
CA SER A 340 -11.17 -19.89 9.61
C SER A 340 -10.63 -21.32 9.74
N ILE A 341 -10.88 -21.96 10.88
CA ILE A 341 -10.46 -23.36 11.10
C ILE A 341 -11.01 -24.26 9.98
N GLN A 342 -12.26 -24.07 9.57
CA GLN A 342 -12.85 -24.81 8.46
C GLN A 342 -12.10 -24.58 7.14
N GLN A 343 -11.65 -23.35 6.87
CA GLN A 343 -10.84 -23.07 5.67
C GLN A 343 -9.47 -23.74 5.75
N LEU A 344 -8.86 -23.86 6.93
CA LEU A 344 -7.61 -24.61 7.08
C LEU A 344 -7.83 -26.09 6.76
N ILE A 345 -8.94 -26.67 7.22
CA ILE A 345 -9.33 -28.06 6.93
C ILE A 345 -9.62 -28.22 5.43
N ASP A 346 -10.44 -27.34 4.84
CA ASP A 346 -10.85 -27.40 3.43
C ASP A 346 -9.66 -27.24 2.48
N LEU A 347 -8.69 -26.39 2.85
CA LEU A 347 -7.44 -26.26 2.12
C LEU A 347 -6.66 -27.59 2.17
N GLY A 348 -6.78 -28.38 3.23
CA GLY A 348 -5.94 -29.54 3.49
C GLY A 348 -4.70 -29.19 4.30
N LEU A 349 -4.69 -27.99 4.92
CA LEU A 349 -3.56 -27.51 5.70
C LEU A 349 -3.35 -28.41 6.91
N VAL A 350 -4.44 -28.74 7.60
CA VAL A 350 -4.37 -29.47 8.87
C VAL A 350 -3.85 -30.89 8.62
N GLU A 351 -4.31 -31.56 7.57
CA GLU A 351 -3.85 -32.88 7.16
C GLU A 351 -2.39 -32.84 6.71
N THR A 352 -2.01 -31.81 5.95
CA THR A 352 -0.61 -31.64 5.53
C THR A 352 0.30 -31.38 6.72
N VAL A 353 -0.14 -30.57 7.69
CA VAL A 353 0.61 -30.30 8.92
C VAL A 353 0.70 -31.58 9.76
N ALA A 354 -0.39 -32.30 9.96
CA ALA A 354 -0.38 -33.55 10.72
C ALA A 354 0.54 -34.61 10.07
N GLU A 355 0.49 -34.76 8.75
CA GLU A 355 1.38 -35.66 7.99
C GLU A 355 2.84 -35.24 8.13
N VAL A 356 3.14 -33.95 7.95
CA VAL A 356 4.51 -33.42 7.99
C VAL A 356 5.08 -33.43 9.42
N LEU A 357 4.24 -33.26 10.44
CA LEU A 357 4.64 -33.30 11.85
C LEU A 357 4.61 -34.70 12.46
N GLY A 358 4.11 -35.70 11.72
CA GLY A 358 3.96 -37.07 12.23
C GLY A 358 2.96 -37.20 13.37
N HIS A 359 1.93 -36.35 13.40
CA HIS A 359 0.82 -36.50 14.33
C HIS A 359 -0.21 -37.48 13.77
N ASP A 360 -0.43 -38.60 14.48
CA ASP A 360 -1.44 -39.61 14.12
C ASP A 360 -2.88 -39.09 14.26
N ASP A 361 -3.09 -38.03 15.05
CA ASP A 361 -4.39 -37.44 15.31
C ASP A 361 -4.43 -35.93 15.03
N LEU A 362 -5.25 -35.58 14.04
CA LEU A 362 -5.58 -34.22 13.62
C LEU A 362 -6.25 -33.44 14.74
N GLU A 363 -7.13 -34.11 15.49
CA GLU A 363 -7.99 -33.50 16.49
C GLU A 363 -7.15 -33.10 17.71
N GLY A 364 -6.21 -33.93 18.14
CA GLY A 364 -5.24 -33.58 19.18
C GLY A 364 -4.37 -32.35 18.85
N TRP A 365 -3.90 -32.21 17.61
CA TRP A 365 -3.18 -31.01 17.20
C TRP A 365 -4.10 -29.77 17.22
N LEU A 366 -5.31 -29.89 16.65
CA LEU A 366 -6.31 -28.82 16.67
C LEU A 366 -6.77 -28.45 18.08
N GLU A 367 -6.85 -29.39 19.03
CA GLU A 367 -7.18 -29.09 20.42
C GLU A 367 -6.07 -28.31 21.11
N SER A 368 -4.80 -28.71 20.89
CA SER A 368 -3.63 -27.95 21.39
C SER A 368 -3.58 -26.54 20.79
N PHE A 369 -4.03 -26.42 19.54
CA PHE A 369 -4.19 -25.17 18.84
C PHE A 369 -5.32 -24.33 19.50
N ASN A 370 -6.53 -24.88 19.61
CA ASN A 370 -7.74 -24.18 20.04
C ASN A 370 -7.69 -23.71 21.51
N GLN A 371 -6.94 -24.38 22.39
CA GLN A 371 -6.76 -23.92 23.77
C GLN A 371 -6.15 -22.52 23.88
N ASN A 372 -5.41 -22.07 22.86
CA ASN A 372 -4.72 -20.79 22.86
C ASN A 372 -5.44 -19.68 22.07
N PHE A 373 -6.49 -20.01 21.31
CA PHE A 373 -7.14 -19.06 20.42
C PHE A 373 -8.59 -18.80 20.84
N THR A 374 -8.93 -17.52 20.94
CA THR A 374 -10.28 -17.08 21.36
C THR A 374 -11.21 -16.84 20.19
N ASN A 375 -10.70 -16.92 18.95
CA ASN A 375 -11.42 -16.55 17.74
C ASN A 375 -11.57 -17.76 16.80
N GLU A 376 -12.67 -17.80 16.05
CA GLU A 376 -12.91 -18.78 14.98
C GLU A 376 -11.98 -18.59 13.76
N GLU A 377 -11.19 -17.52 13.77
CA GLU A 377 -10.28 -17.10 12.70
C GLU A 377 -8.84 -17.17 13.21
N VAL A 378 -8.00 -17.84 12.42
CA VAL A 378 -6.58 -18.05 12.68
C VAL A 378 -5.75 -17.03 11.92
N THR A 379 -4.90 -16.32 12.63
CA THR A 379 -3.95 -15.34 12.09
C THR A 379 -2.59 -15.99 11.78
N PHE A 380 -1.78 -15.29 10.99
CA PHE A 380 -0.42 -15.71 10.69
C PHE A 380 0.48 -15.80 11.95
N CYS A 381 0.32 -14.88 12.89
CA CYS A 381 1.07 -14.93 14.15
C CYS A 381 0.76 -16.21 14.95
N GLU A 382 -0.53 -16.54 15.07
CA GLU A 382 -1.02 -17.69 15.82
C GLU A 382 -0.53 -19.02 15.22
N ILE A 383 -0.57 -19.18 13.89
CA ILE A 383 -0.05 -20.38 13.23
C ILE A 383 1.47 -20.50 13.39
N MET A 384 2.22 -19.39 13.32
CA MET A 384 3.68 -19.42 13.50
C MET A 384 4.07 -19.84 14.93
N ILE A 385 3.37 -19.33 15.94
CA ILE A 385 3.59 -19.71 17.35
C ILE A 385 3.28 -21.19 17.55
N ALA A 386 2.16 -21.67 17.00
CA ALA A 386 1.79 -23.08 17.12
C ALA A 386 2.81 -24.01 16.46
N LEU A 387 3.24 -23.71 15.23
CA LEU A 387 4.28 -24.47 14.54
C LEU A 387 5.60 -24.46 15.31
N GLN A 388 5.95 -23.35 15.95
CA GLN A 388 7.15 -23.28 16.79
C GLN A 388 7.01 -24.14 18.05
N ASN A 389 5.86 -24.13 18.72
CA ASN A 389 5.64 -24.95 19.92
C ASN A 389 5.72 -26.46 19.62
N CYS A 390 5.22 -26.88 18.45
CA CYS A 390 5.40 -28.26 17.97
C CYS A 390 6.87 -28.67 17.87
N SER A 391 7.78 -27.74 17.55
CA SER A 391 9.22 -28.02 17.49
C SER A 391 9.88 -28.23 18.84
N VAL A 392 9.28 -27.72 19.92
CA VAL A 392 9.79 -27.84 21.29
C VAL A 392 9.37 -29.17 21.92
N ASP A 393 8.13 -29.60 21.67
CA ASP A 393 7.54 -30.77 22.32
C ASP A 393 7.78 -32.09 21.57
N SER A 394 8.03 -32.03 20.25
CA SER A 394 8.28 -33.22 19.45
C SER A 394 9.76 -33.64 19.50
N VAL A 395 9.99 -34.95 19.63
CA VAL A 395 11.34 -35.56 19.53
C VAL A 395 11.85 -35.53 18.08
N GLN A 396 11.00 -35.16 17.11
CA GLN A 396 11.35 -35.15 15.70
C GLN A 396 11.98 -33.80 15.28
N PRO A 397 13.22 -33.79 14.76
CA PRO A 397 13.94 -32.57 14.40
C PRO A 397 13.40 -31.83 13.17
N GLU A 398 12.28 -32.28 12.57
CA GLU A 398 11.79 -31.78 11.27
C GLU A 398 10.70 -30.71 11.37
N CYS A 399 10.29 -30.30 12.59
CA CYS A 399 9.26 -29.28 12.78
C CYS A 399 9.77 -27.82 12.59
N ASN A 400 10.47 -27.53 11.49
CA ASN A 400 10.92 -26.16 11.20
C ASN A 400 9.86 -25.39 10.39
N PRO A 401 9.27 -24.29 10.89
CA PRO A 401 8.26 -23.51 10.16
C PRO A 401 8.71 -23.08 8.76
N LYS A 402 10.02 -22.84 8.59
CA LYS A 402 10.65 -22.43 7.33
C LYS A 402 10.53 -23.48 6.22
N THR A 403 10.53 -24.77 6.55
CA THR A 403 10.40 -25.84 5.55
C THR A 403 8.94 -26.22 5.37
N ILE A 404 8.19 -26.21 6.46
CA ILE A 404 6.80 -26.66 6.51
C ILE A 404 5.87 -25.73 5.73
N LEU A 405 5.91 -24.42 5.96
CA LEU A 405 4.98 -23.49 5.31
C LEU A 405 5.16 -23.38 3.80
N PRO A 406 6.39 -23.35 3.23
CA PRO A 406 6.58 -23.41 1.80
C PRO A 406 6.12 -24.73 1.17
N GLU A 407 6.36 -25.88 1.83
CA GLU A 407 5.91 -27.18 1.34
C GLU A 407 4.38 -27.29 1.35
N ILE A 408 3.75 -26.80 2.41
CA ILE A 408 2.30 -26.63 2.49
C ILE A 408 1.80 -25.74 1.35
N ALA A 409 2.36 -24.55 1.18
CA ALA A 409 1.89 -23.62 0.15
C ALA A 409 1.99 -24.25 -1.24
N LYS A 410 3.08 -24.98 -1.52
CA LYS A 410 3.28 -25.74 -2.76
C LYS A 410 2.21 -26.83 -2.95
N ARG A 411 1.84 -27.56 -1.90
CA ARG A 411 0.77 -28.58 -1.96
C ARG A 411 -0.62 -27.97 -2.16
N LEU A 412 -0.82 -26.71 -1.74
CA LEU A 412 -2.10 -26.01 -1.81
C LEU A 412 -2.35 -25.25 -3.12
N GLU A 413 -1.31 -24.89 -3.88
CA GLU A 413 -1.44 -24.19 -5.17
C GLU A 413 -2.51 -24.82 -6.12
N PRO A 414 -2.60 -26.16 -6.29
CA PRO A 414 -3.60 -26.75 -7.19
C PRO A 414 -5.06 -26.56 -6.75
N ARG A 415 -5.31 -26.40 -5.44
CA ARG A 415 -6.67 -26.36 -4.86
C ARG A 415 -7.31 -24.96 -4.90
N GLN A 416 -6.50 -23.92 -5.08
CA GLN A 416 -6.94 -22.52 -5.02
C GLN A 416 -7.85 -22.09 -6.19
N ASN A 417 -7.84 -22.82 -7.30
CA ASN A 417 -8.66 -22.52 -8.48
C ASN A 417 -10.18 -22.75 -8.30
N VAL A 418 -10.60 -23.36 -7.19
CA VAL A 418 -12.00 -23.78 -6.96
C VAL A 418 -12.78 -22.81 -6.06
N LEU A 419 -12.15 -21.74 -5.57
CA LEU A 419 -12.73 -20.93 -4.51
C LEU A 419 -13.82 -19.96 -4.97
N ASP A 420 -14.86 -19.91 -4.14
CA ASP A 420 -16.20 -19.36 -4.38
C ASP A 420 -16.17 -17.85 -4.67
N VAL A 421 -16.20 -17.49 -5.96
CA VAL A 421 -16.32 -16.10 -6.42
C VAL A 421 -17.68 -15.60 -5.99
N ARG A 422 -17.70 -14.78 -4.92
CA ARG A 422 -18.92 -14.10 -4.46
C ARG A 422 -19.67 -13.55 -5.68
N PRO A 423 -20.98 -13.86 -5.83
CA PRO A 423 -21.71 -13.47 -7.01
C PRO A 423 -21.66 -11.95 -7.17
N LEU A 424 -21.00 -11.50 -8.23
CA LEU A 424 -20.91 -10.09 -8.56
C LEU A 424 -22.31 -9.54 -8.82
N SER A 425 -22.54 -8.29 -8.45
CA SER A 425 -23.82 -7.64 -8.80
C SER A 425 -23.97 -7.57 -10.31
N GLU A 426 -25.20 -7.72 -10.81
CA GLU A 426 -25.51 -7.65 -12.25
C GLU A 426 -24.97 -6.38 -12.91
N LYS A 427 -24.95 -5.26 -12.17
CA LYS A 427 -24.35 -4.01 -12.64
C LYS A 427 -22.84 -4.14 -12.87
N LYS A 428 -22.11 -4.75 -11.93
CA LYS A 428 -20.66 -4.98 -12.07
C LYS A 428 -20.36 -5.94 -13.22
N LYS A 429 -21.14 -7.02 -13.36
CA LYS A 429 -21.02 -7.96 -14.50
C LYS A 429 -21.11 -7.25 -15.85
N ARG A 430 -22.08 -6.33 -16.01
CA ARG A 430 -22.20 -5.53 -17.26
C ARG A 430 -20.99 -4.66 -17.54
N TYR A 431 -20.39 -4.04 -16.52
CA TYR A 431 -19.19 -3.22 -16.72
C TYR A 431 -17.96 -4.06 -17.05
N ILE A 432 -17.83 -5.25 -16.43
CA ILE A 432 -16.76 -6.20 -16.76
C ILE A 432 -16.89 -6.63 -18.22
N ALA A 433 -18.07 -7.11 -18.63
CA ALA A 433 -18.31 -7.54 -20.01
C ALA A 433 -18.04 -6.42 -21.03
N LYS A 434 -18.46 -5.19 -20.72
CA LYS A 434 -18.20 -4.03 -21.57
C LYS A 434 -16.69 -3.70 -21.65
N TYR A 435 -15.96 -3.80 -20.54
CA TYR A 435 -14.52 -3.59 -20.55
C TYR A 435 -13.80 -4.66 -21.37
N ASP A 436 -14.19 -5.93 -21.22
CA ASP A 436 -13.62 -7.04 -21.98
C ASP A 436 -13.87 -6.89 -23.49
N GLU A 437 -15.05 -6.40 -23.90
CA GLU A 437 -15.35 -6.05 -25.30
C GLU A 437 -14.39 -4.97 -25.85
N MET A 438 -14.03 -3.96 -25.04
CA MET A 438 -13.06 -2.94 -25.44
C MET A 438 -11.66 -3.53 -25.63
N VAL A 439 -11.22 -4.37 -24.69
CA VAL A 439 -9.92 -5.06 -24.76
C VAL A 439 -9.85 -5.92 -26.01
N HIS A 440 -10.90 -6.72 -26.27
CA HIS A 440 -10.99 -7.55 -27.47
C HIS A 440 -10.92 -6.72 -28.76
N SER A 441 -11.64 -5.60 -28.81
CA SER A 441 -11.60 -4.68 -29.97
C SER A 441 -10.18 -4.14 -30.24
N PHE A 442 -9.42 -3.80 -29.19
CA PHE A 442 -8.04 -3.34 -29.36
C PHE A 442 -7.14 -4.43 -29.96
N LEU A 443 -7.30 -5.68 -29.53
CA LEU A 443 -6.56 -6.82 -30.09
C LEU A 443 -6.88 -7.03 -31.59
N GLU A 444 -8.15 -6.93 -31.98
CA GLU A 444 -8.57 -7.02 -33.39
C GLU A 444 -8.02 -5.86 -34.25
N TRP A 445 -7.86 -4.66 -33.69
CA TRP A 445 -7.39 -3.50 -34.43
C TRP A 445 -5.88 -3.50 -34.66
N LYS A 446 -5.09 -4.25 -33.88
CA LYS A 446 -3.62 -4.24 -33.93
C LYS A 446 -3.04 -4.49 -35.33
N GLY A 447 -3.67 -5.37 -36.12
CA GLY A 447 -3.23 -5.71 -37.48
C GLY A 447 -3.70 -4.76 -38.60
N ASN A 448 -4.57 -3.80 -38.30
CA ASN A 448 -5.27 -2.99 -39.31
C ASN A 448 -4.69 -1.58 -39.49
N ILE A 449 -3.58 -1.24 -38.82
CA ILE A 449 -3.08 0.13 -38.71
C ILE A 449 -1.70 0.25 -39.35
N SER A 450 -1.55 1.24 -40.22
CA SER A 450 -0.27 1.57 -40.86
C SER A 450 0.72 2.13 -39.83
N SER A 451 1.95 1.61 -39.84
CA SER A 451 3.01 1.99 -38.90
C SER A 451 3.54 3.42 -39.06
N ASP A 452 3.23 4.09 -40.18
CA ASP A 452 3.93 5.30 -40.62
C ASP A 452 3.49 6.59 -39.92
N GLN A 453 2.37 6.58 -39.19
CA GLN A 453 1.87 7.78 -38.52
C GLN A 453 2.46 7.95 -37.11
N GLN A 454 3.34 8.93 -36.95
CA GLN A 454 3.82 9.38 -35.65
C GLN A 454 2.92 10.52 -35.14
N SER A 455 1.96 10.19 -34.29
CA SER A 455 1.14 11.20 -33.60
C SER A 455 0.89 10.80 -32.15
N ARG A 456 0.62 11.78 -31.27
CA ARG A 456 0.30 11.50 -29.85
C ARG A 456 -0.87 10.51 -29.70
N LYS A 457 -1.88 10.61 -30.57
CA LYS A 457 -3.03 9.68 -30.55
C LYS A 457 -2.62 8.27 -30.98
N MET A 458 -1.69 8.15 -31.93
CA MET A 458 -1.13 6.87 -32.34
C MET A 458 -0.27 6.24 -31.25
N ASP A 459 0.48 7.03 -30.48
CA ASP A 459 1.21 6.53 -29.31
C ASP A 459 0.26 5.97 -28.24
N VAL A 460 -0.84 6.68 -27.96
CA VAL A 460 -1.89 6.18 -27.07
C VAL A 460 -2.48 4.88 -27.59
N LEU A 461 -2.79 4.80 -28.88
CA LEU A 461 -3.34 3.60 -29.51
C LEU A 461 -2.38 2.41 -29.43
N ARG A 462 -1.08 2.61 -29.70
CA ARG A 462 -0.04 1.59 -29.54
C ARG A 462 0.08 1.10 -28.10
N GLY A 463 -0.02 2.01 -27.14
CA GLY A 463 -0.07 1.63 -25.72
C GLY A 463 -1.33 0.86 -25.36
N CYS A 464 -2.49 1.18 -25.94
CA CYS A 464 -3.70 0.38 -25.77
C CYS A 464 -3.53 -1.06 -26.29
N PHE A 465 -2.85 -1.26 -27.43
CA PHE A 465 -2.56 -2.61 -27.94
C PHE A 465 -1.64 -3.38 -27.02
N ALA A 466 -0.51 -2.79 -26.65
CA ALA A 466 0.45 -3.46 -25.79
C ALA A 466 -0.15 -3.73 -24.39
N GLY A 467 -0.98 -2.82 -23.87
CA GLY A 467 -1.68 -3.00 -22.61
C GLY A 467 -2.75 -4.10 -22.66
N ALA A 468 -3.44 -4.27 -23.80
CA ALA A 468 -4.44 -5.33 -23.99
C ALA A 468 -3.82 -6.74 -24.03
N GLU A 469 -2.51 -6.85 -24.26
CA GLU A 469 -1.76 -8.12 -24.29
C GLU A 469 -1.21 -8.52 -22.91
N SER A 470 -1.14 -7.60 -21.94
CA SER A 470 -0.69 -7.91 -20.57
C SER A 470 -1.88 -8.15 -19.66
N VAL A 471 -1.96 -9.36 -19.12
CA VAL A 471 -3.03 -9.79 -18.21
C VAL A 471 -3.05 -8.92 -16.95
N GLU A 472 -1.89 -8.59 -16.40
CA GLU A 472 -1.75 -7.78 -15.17
C GLU A 472 -2.29 -6.35 -15.38
N ILE A 473 -2.02 -5.75 -16.54
CA ILE A 473 -2.50 -4.42 -16.88
C ILE A 473 -4.01 -4.45 -17.12
N VAL A 474 -4.51 -5.46 -17.84
CA VAL A 474 -5.95 -5.66 -18.10
C VAL A 474 -6.71 -5.85 -16.79
N ASP A 475 -6.21 -6.67 -15.87
CA ASP A 475 -6.86 -6.93 -14.58
C ASP A 475 -6.89 -5.68 -13.69
N ALA A 476 -5.77 -4.95 -13.61
CA ALA A 476 -5.72 -3.67 -12.89
C ALA A 476 -6.70 -2.65 -13.48
N LEU A 477 -6.70 -2.47 -14.81
CA LEU A 477 -7.59 -1.53 -15.47
C LEU A 477 -9.06 -1.96 -15.39
N ARG A 478 -9.36 -3.26 -15.40
CA ARG A 478 -10.71 -3.78 -15.17
C ARG A 478 -11.21 -3.40 -13.77
N ILE A 479 -10.38 -3.54 -12.73
CA ILE A 479 -10.72 -3.09 -11.36
C ILE A 479 -11.02 -1.60 -11.35
N VAL A 480 -10.14 -0.79 -11.94
CA VAL A 480 -10.31 0.67 -12.03
C VAL A 480 -11.61 1.04 -12.75
N TYR A 481 -11.87 0.41 -13.89
CA TYR A 481 -13.07 0.65 -14.68
C TYR A 481 -14.32 0.23 -13.89
N VAL A 482 -14.35 -0.92 -13.23
CA VAL A 482 -15.55 -1.39 -12.54
C VAL A 482 -15.87 -0.55 -11.29
N ASP A 483 -14.85 -0.16 -10.52
CA ASP A 483 -15.04 0.43 -9.20
C ASP A 483 -15.04 1.98 -9.21
N TYR A 484 -14.48 2.64 -10.25
CA TYR A 484 -14.35 4.11 -10.28
C TYR A 484 -15.11 4.76 -11.46
N SER A 485 -16.30 5.30 -11.18
CA SER A 485 -17.17 5.92 -12.20
C SER A 485 -16.55 7.06 -13.03
N ALA A 486 -15.65 7.87 -12.45
CA ALA A 486 -14.96 8.92 -13.22
C ALA A 486 -14.02 8.32 -14.28
N LEU A 487 -13.42 7.17 -13.98
CA LEU A 487 -12.51 6.47 -14.87
C LEU A 487 -13.27 5.59 -15.87
N GLN A 488 -14.49 5.14 -15.55
CA GLN A 488 -15.43 4.57 -16.54
C GLN A 488 -15.68 5.55 -17.68
N PHE A 489 -16.03 6.79 -17.33
CA PHE A 489 -16.29 7.83 -18.31
C PHE A 489 -15.04 8.15 -19.16
N ALA A 490 -13.87 8.23 -18.53
CA ALA A 490 -12.61 8.45 -19.23
C ALA A 490 -12.30 7.28 -20.20
N GLY A 491 -12.47 6.03 -19.76
CA GLY A 491 -12.26 4.84 -20.58
C GLY A 491 -13.18 4.80 -21.81
N ASP A 492 -14.47 5.07 -21.62
CA ASP A 492 -15.45 5.17 -22.72
C ASP A 492 -15.06 6.23 -23.75
N LEU A 493 -14.59 7.39 -23.27
CA LEU A 493 -14.16 8.49 -24.13
C LEU A 493 -12.91 8.11 -24.94
N ILE A 494 -11.89 7.57 -24.27
CA ILE A 494 -10.65 7.13 -24.92
C ILE A 494 -10.96 6.07 -25.98
N PHE A 495 -11.76 5.06 -25.63
CA PHE A 495 -12.17 4.01 -26.56
C PHE A 495 -12.87 4.58 -27.80
N LYS A 496 -13.80 5.52 -27.62
CA LYS A 496 -14.49 6.18 -28.74
C LYS A 496 -13.52 6.95 -29.65
N VAL A 497 -12.56 7.68 -29.09
CA VAL A 497 -11.55 8.41 -29.86
C VAL A 497 -10.67 7.44 -30.66
N MET A 498 -10.22 6.36 -30.02
CA MET A 498 -9.40 5.34 -30.68
C MET A 498 -10.17 4.61 -31.79
N LYS A 499 -11.43 4.25 -31.54
CA LYS A 499 -12.32 3.64 -32.56
C LYS A 499 -12.48 4.54 -33.78
N SER A 500 -12.63 5.85 -33.58
CA SER A 500 -12.71 6.81 -34.69
C SER A 500 -11.40 6.88 -35.48
N LEU A 501 -10.25 6.81 -34.80
CA LEU A 501 -8.94 6.86 -35.45
C LEU A 501 -8.73 5.65 -36.37
N VAL A 502 -9.10 4.45 -35.90
CA VAL A 502 -9.02 3.21 -36.69
C VAL A 502 -10.04 3.21 -37.85
N GLY A 503 -11.25 3.70 -37.61
CA GLY A 503 -12.31 3.78 -38.63
C GLY A 503 -11.98 4.73 -39.79
N SER A 504 -11.40 5.90 -39.48
CA SER A 504 -11.02 6.88 -40.52
C SER A 504 -9.93 6.37 -41.45
N SER A 505 -9.04 5.48 -40.98
CA SER A 505 -7.98 4.92 -41.82
C SER A 505 -8.50 4.03 -42.95
N LYS A 506 -9.66 3.39 -42.78
CA LYS A 506 -10.26 2.52 -43.81
C LYS A 506 -10.91 3.30 -44.97
N GLY A 507 -11.27 4.57 -44.76
CA GLY A 507 -11.97 5.38 -45.75
C GLY A 507 -11.08 6.01 -46.83
N ASN A 508 -9.78 6.19 -46.57
CA ASN A 508 -8.90 7.00 -47.43
C ASN A 508 -8.04 6.17 -48.41
N GLY A 509 -8.23 4.86 -48.49
CA GLY A 509 -7.44 3.95 -49.36
C GLY A 509 -8.12 3.55 -50.67
N LEU A 510 -9.24 4.17 -51.04
CA LEU A 510 -10.09 3.75 -52.16
C LEU A 510 -10.40 4.87 -53.18
N SER A 511 -9.60 5.94 -53.20
CA SER A 511 -9.73 7.05 -54.17
C SER A 511 -8.56 7.15 -55.11
#